data_AF-A0A956FEY9-F1
#
_entry.id   AF-A0A956FEY9-F1
#
_cell.length_a   1.000
_cell.length_b   1.000
_cell.length_c   1.000
_cell.angle_alpha   90.00
_cell.angle_beta   90.00
_cell.angle_gamma   90.00
#
_symmetry.space_group_name_H-M   'P 1'
#
loop_
_entity.id
_entity.type
_entity.pdbx_description
1 polymer ?
#
loop_
_entity_poly.entity_id
_entity_poly.type
_entity_poly.pdbx_seq_one_letter_code
_entity_poly.pdbx_strand_id
1 'polypeptide(L)'
;MSERAASAAELLDDLIHGLGRLRRRDQDLLAGDRVLNNDRDVLPRVARATSLGVSLYLGNRRIASSSVLDAGDPMDVGGFADAAVVDTVLRRREIYRGTVDLGGRRYLVAARPLYATDKPDDYGPVGMVEAFQDEKAFREMLMTSLRESSGGEARSQLQIQADRMESVMHFIDDVARRLQLLALNGNIIAAQAGDHGRAFRVVCRELSSLAEQSKEAVAEVRKLTHAMGLNQQGDSDLELSFSDEHVSGGDDAAPKRPATGDAGSSK
;
A
#
# COMPACT_ATOMS: atom_id res chain seq x y z
N MET A 1 1.59 13.66 7.39
CA MET A 1 0.27 13.55 8.07
C MET A 1 0.37 13.66 9.59
N SER A 2 1.30 12.95 10.24
CA SER A 2 1.52 13.10 11.70
C SER A 2 1.79 14.56 12.13
N GLU A 3 2.50 15.33 11.31
CA GLU A 3 2.76 16.75 11.57
C GLU A 3 1.50 17.63 11.44
N ARG A 4 0.61 17.36 10.47
CA ARG A 4 -0.68 18.06 10.34
C ARG A 4 -1.58 17.83 11.53
N ALA A 5 -1.66 16.58 12.01
CA ALA A 5 -2.42 16.25 13.21
C ALA A 5 -1.84 16.94 14.44
N ALA A 6 -0.51 16.99 14.56
CA ALA A 6 0.12 17.78 15.62
C ALA A 6 -0.28 19.26 15.50
N SER A 7 -0.10 19.92 14.36
CA SER A 7 -0.49 21.33 14.18
C SER A 7 -1.98 21.60 14.44
N ALA A 8 -2.88 20.66 14.11
CA ALA A 8 -4.30 20.80 14.42
C ALA A 8 -4.58 20.76 15.93
N ALA A 9 -3.91 19.87 16.66
CA ALA A 9 -3.97 19.84 18.11
C ALA A 9 -3.39 21.13 18.72
N GLU A 10 -2.41 21.78 18.07
CA GLU A 10 -1.86 23.09 18.47
C GLU A 10 -2.87 24.19 18.33
N LEU A 11 -3.47 24.27 17.15
CA LEU A 11 -4.46 25.27 16.86
C LEU A 11 -5.64 25.17 17.85
N LEU A 12 -6.04 23.94 18.20
CA LEU A 12 -7.08 23.74 19.21
C LEU A 12 -6.64 24.22 20.59
N ASP A 13 -5.42 23.91 21.01
CA ASP A 13 -4.85 24.34 22.29
C ASP A 13 -4.80 25.88 22.39
N ASP A 14 -4.27 26.54 21.37
CA ASP A 14 -4.17 28.00 21.28
C ASP A 14 -5.55 28.67 21.32
N LEU A 15 -6.51 28.13 20.57
CA LEU A 15 -7.88 28.68 20.55
C LEU A 15 -8.59 28.50 21.89
N ILE A 16 -8.37 27.38 22.58
CA ILE A 16 -8.92 27.15 23.92
C ILE A 16 -8.33 28.16 24.91
N HIS A 17 -7.02 28.35 24.91
CA HIS A 17 -6.36 29.36 25.77
C HIS A 17 -6.80 30.79 25.42
N GLY A 18 -7.07 31.07 24.13
CA GLY A 18 -7.62 32.33 23.66
C GLY A 18 -9.02 32.66 24.21
N LEU A 19 -9.78 31.66 24.67
CA LEU A 19 -11.08 31.87 25.34
C LEU A 19 -10.92 32.27 26.82
N GLY A 20 -9.74 32.06 27.41
CA GLY A 20 -9.43 32.41 28.79
C GLY A 20 -8.82 31.26 29.57
N ARG A 21 -8.43 31.55 30.82
CA ARG A 21 -7.73 30.59 31.69
C ARG A 21 -8.57 29.33 31.91
N LEU A 22 -7.92 28.17 31.78
CA LEU A 22 -8.54 26.87 31.96
C LEU A 22 -8.76 26.55 33.44
N ARG A 23 -9.95 26.04 33.76
CA ARG A 23 -10.34 25.62 35.11
C ARG A 23 -11.18 24.36 35.06
N ARG A 24 -10.84 23.40 35.91
CA ARG A 24 -11.68 22.24 36.15
C ARG A 24 -12.73 22.58 37.21
N ARG A 25 -13.98 22.21 36.95
CA ARG A 25 -15.07 22.22 37.92
C ARG A 25 -15.80 20.88 37.84
N ASP A 26 -15.56 20.02 38.82
CA ASP A 26 -16.09 18.65 38.85
C ASP A 26 -15.72 17.82 37.60
N GLN A 27 -16.71 17.58 36.73
CA GLN A 27 -16.58 16.85 35.45
C GLN A 27 -16.47 17.79 34.25
N ASP A 28 -16.56 19.10 34.47
CA ASP A 28 -16.52 20.11 33.42
C ASP A 28 -15.15 20.77 33.33
N LEU A 29 -14.73 21.04 32.09
CA LEU A 29 -13.61 21.91 31.80
C LEU A 29 -14.15 23.26 31.30
N LEU A 30 -13.67 24.34 31.91
CA LEU A 30 -14.02 25.70 31.54
C LEU A 30 -12.80 26.44 31.00
N ALA A 31 -12.99 27.26 29.97
CA ALA A 31 -12.05 28.31 29.55
C ALA A 31 -12.70 29.67 29.80
N GLY A 32 -12.18 30.43 30.77
CA GLY A 32 -12.90 31.59 31.29
C GLY A 32 -14.25 31.17 31.88
N ASP A 33 -15.35 31.74 31.36
CA ASP A 33 -16.72 31.42 31.78
C ASP A 33 -17.39 30.36 30.88
N ARG A 34 -16.69 29.87 29.86
CA ARG A 34 -17.24 28.97 28.85
C ARG A 34 -16.96 27.51 29.19
N VAL A 35 -18.01 26.69 29.23
CA VAL A 35 -17.90 25.22 29.37
C VAL A 35 -17.50 24.61 28.02
N LEU A 36 -16.47 23.76 28.03
CA LEU A 36 -15.94 23.10 26.83
C LEU A 36 -16.52 21.69 26.60
N ASN A 37 -17.22 21.13 27.59
CA ASN A 37 -17.88 19.83 27.45
C ASN A 37 -18.94 19.90 26.33
N ASN A 38 -18.92 18.92 25.43
CA ASN A 38 -19.76 18.88 24.23
C ASN A 38 -19.72 20.19 23.41
N ASP A 39 -18.57 20.88 23.34
CA ASP A 39 -18.44 22.13 22.60
C ASP A 39 -18.90 21.97 21.13
N ARG A 40 -19.70 22.95 20.68
CA ARG A 40 -20.32 22.97 19.34
C ARG A 40 -19.83 24.11 18.46
N ASP A 41 -18.70 24.72 18.80
CA ASP A 41 -18.27 25.95 18.15
C ASP A 41 -16.77 25.95 17.85
N VAL A 42 -15.91 25.81 18.85
CA VAL A 42 -14.45 25.79 18.68
C VAL A 42 -14.03 24.51 17.99
N LEU A 43 -14.41 23.35 18.53
CA LEU A 43 -14.00 22.05 17.99
C LEU A 43 -14.48 21.85 16.55
N PRO A 44 -15.75 22.11 16.18
CA PRO A 44 -16.20 22.02 14.80
C PRO A 44 -15.50 23.00 13.85
N ARG A 45 -15.12 24.19 14.30
CA ARG A 45 -14.35 25.14 13.47
C ARG A 45 -12.94 24.60 13.19
N VAL A 46 -12.25 24.11 14.21
CA VAL A 46 -10.91 23.50 14.03
C VAL A 46 -11.00 22.26 13.14
N ALA A 47 -11.98 21.40 13.37
CA ALA A 47 -12.18 20.20 12.55
C ALA A 47 -12.36 20.54 11.06
N ARG A 48 -13.20 21.54 10.75
CA ARG A 48 -13.40 22.01 9.37
C ARG A 48 -12.16 22.69 8.78
N ALA A 49 -11.46 23.51 9.56
CA ALA A 49 -10.29 24.24 9.08
C ALA A 49 -9.09 23.33 8.80
N THR A 50 -8.98 22.21 9.52
CA THR A 50 -7.84 21.28 9.43
C THR A 50 -8.14 20.01 8.63
N SER A 51 -9.42 19.77 8.32
CA SER A 51 -9.96 18.53 7.75
C SER A 51 -9.61 17.31 8.59
N LEU A 52 -9.61 17.46 9.92
CA LEU A 52 -9.28 16.41 10.88
C LEU A 52 -10.36 16.33 11.96
N GLY A 53 -10.45 15.18 12.61
CA GLY A 53 -11.22 15.02 13.82
C GLY A 53 -10.43 15.62 14.98
N VAL A 54 -11.12 16.24 15.93
CA VAL A 54 -10.50 16.74 17.16
C VAL A 54 -11.30 16.33 18.38
N SER A 55 -10.60 15.97 19.44
CA SER A 55 -11.17 15.59 20.73
C SER A 55 -10.50 16.36 21.86
N LEU A 56 -11.30 16.65 22.88
CA LEU A 56 -10.87 17.28 24.12
C LEU A 56 -11.13 16.32 25.27
N TYR A 57 -10.14 16.19 26.14
CA TYR A 57 -10.18 15.29 27.29
C TYR A 57 -9.96 16.07 28.58
N LEU A 58 -10.72 15.70 29.61
CA LEU A 58 -10.45 16.07 31.00
C LEU A 58 -9.80 14.87 31.69
N GLY A 59 -8.53 15.01 32.08
CA GLY A 59 -7.67 13.86 32.33
C GLY A 59 -7.62 12.96 31.08
N ASN A 60 -7.98 11.69 31.23
CA ASN A 60 -8.06 10.72 30.14
C ASN A 60 -9.49 10.46 29.63
N ARG A 61 -10.49 11.18 30.12
CA ARG A 61 -11.90 11.01 29.72
C ARG A 61 -12.28 12.07 28.70
N ARG A 62 -12.81 11.63 27.56
CA ARG A 62 -13.24 12.52 26.46
C ARG A 62 -14.47 13.31 26.88
N ILE A 63 -14.41 14.63 26.79
CA ILE A 63 -15.50 15.54 27.17
C ILE A 63 -16.14 16.23 25.96
N ALA A 64 -15.42 16.31 24.85
CA ALA A 64 -15.95 16.81 23.59
C ALA A 64 -15.19 16.16 22.42
N SER A 65 -15.89 16.02 21.31
CA SER A 65 -15.36 15.43 20.08
C SER A 65 -16.11 16.05 18.91
N SER A 66 -15.37 16.44 17.88
CA SER A 66 -15.95 16.87 16.62
C SER A 66 -15.13 16.29 15.49
N SER A 67 -15.79 15.92 14.41
CA SER A 67 -15.15 15.40 13.21
C SER A 67 -15.78 16.02 11.97
N VAL A 68 -15.10 15.86 10.85
CA VAL A 68 -15.65 16.05 9.51
C VAL A 68 -15.82 14.67 8.87
N LEU A 69 -16.69 14.55 7.86
CA LEU A 69 -16.96 13.28 7.16
C LEU A 69 -15.66 12.55 6.78
N ASP A 70 -14.73 13.35 6.26
CA ASP A 70 -13.41 12.99 5.79
C ASP A 70 -12.44 12.47 6.87
N ALA A 71 -12.68 12.84 8.13
CA ALA A 71 -11.87 12.47 9.27
C ALA A 71 -12.35 11.18 9.97
N GLY A 72 -13.49 10.65 9.53
CA GLY A 72 -14.22 9.56 10.17
C GLY A 72 -15.28 10.06 11.14
N ASP A 73 -15.94 9.12 11.81
CA ASP A 73 -16.98 9.45 12.80
C ASP A 73 -16.38 10.17 14.01
N PRO A 74 -17.11 11.15 14.61
CA PRO A 74 -16.68 11.75 15.86
C PRO A 74 -16.62 10.69 16.95
N MET A 75 -15.53 10.72 17.71
CA MET A 75 -15.30 9.78 18.79
C MET A 75 -16.29 9.96 19.95
N ASP A 76 -16.74 8.86 20.57
CA ASP A 76 -17.75 8.89 21.63
C ASP A 76 -17.34 9.73 22.85
N VAL A 77 -18.17 10.70 23.21
CA VAL A 77 -17.98 11.48 24.44
C VAL A 77 -18.21 10.58 25.66
N GLY A 78 -17.32 10.69 26.65
CA GLY A 78 -17.30 9.83 27.84
C GLY A 78 -16.38 8.61 27.70
N GLY A 79 -15.89 8.30 26.49
CA GLY A 79 -14.86 7.30 26.27
C GLY A 79 -13.51 7.69 26.87
N PHE A 80 -12.63 6.70 27.04
CA PHE A 80 -11.27 6.91 27.53
C PHE A 80 -10.27 6.90 26.37
N ALA A 81 -9.19 7.66 26.53
CA ALA A 81 -8.07 7.60 25.60
C ALA A 81 -7.31 6.28 25.69
N ASP A 82 -6.65 5.92 24.59
CA ASP A 82 -5.78 4.77 24.52
C ASP A 82 -4.65 4.83 25.57
N ALA A 83 -4.25 3.67 26.10
CA ALA A 83 -3.29 3.59 27.18
C ALA A 83 -1.91 4.17 26.81
N ALA A 84 -1.46 3.99 25.56
CA ALA A 84 -0.18 4.54 25.10
C ALA A 84 -0.23 6.07 24.99
N VAL A 85 -1.38 6.61 24.57
CA VAL A 85 -1.64 8.06 24.54
C VAL A 85 -1.64 8.62 25.97
N VAL A 86 -2.33 7.97 26.90
CA VAL A 86 -2.40 8.40 28.31
C VAL A 86 -1.01 8.42 28.95
N ASP A 87 -0.21 7.37 28.75
CA ASP A 87 1.14 7.30 29.32
C ASP A 87 2.05 8.40 28.76
N THR A 88 2.05 8.58 27.44
CA THR A 88 2.90 9.58 26.78
C THR A 88 2.47 11.00 27.13
N VAL A 89 1.18 11.30 27.04
CA VAL A 89 0.67 12.67 27.12
C VAL A 89 0.46 13.13 28.55
N LEU A 90 -0.18 12.31 29.40
CA LEU A 90 -0.54 12.75 30.75
C LEU A 90 0.54 12.43 31.78
N ARG A 91 1.24 11.29 31.64
CA ARG A 91 2.27 10.90 32.61
C ARG A 91 3.63 11.47 32.25
N ARG A 92 4.08 11.24 31.01
CA ARG A 92 5.39 11.71 30.54
C ARG A 92 5.40 13.18 30.08
N ARG A 93 4.21 13.77 29.89
CA ARG A 93 4.03 15.17 29.46
C ARG A 93 4.62 15.46 28.08
N GLU A 94 4.61 14.46 27.21
CA GLU A 94 5.15 14.51 25.86
C GLU A 94 4.03 14.53 24.81
N ILE A 95 4.33 15.00 23.61
CA ILE A 95 3.40 14.92 22.48
C ILE A 95 3.40 13.48 21.96
N TYR A 96 2.24 12.84 21.97
CA TYR A 96 2.05 11.55 21.33
C TYR A 96 1.80 11.73 19.83
N ARG A 97 2.41 10.86 19.03
CA ARG A 97 2.20 10.76 17.59
C ARG A 97 2.27 9.29 17.18
N GLY A 98 1.19 8.76 16.63
CA GLY A 98 1.16 7.36 16.21
C GLY A 98 -0.21 6.91 15.77
N THR A 99 -0.36 5.61 15.57
CA THR A 99 -1.65 4.97 15.25
C THR A 99 -2.21 4.31 16.50
N VAL A 100 -3.52 4.39 16.70
CA VAL A 100 -4.26 3.69 17.76
C VAL A 100 -5.43 2.92 17.16
N ASP A 101 -5.78 1.79 17.76
CA ASP A 101 -6.97 1.02 17.39
C ASP A 101 -8.13 1.37 18.32
N LEU A 102 -9.20 1.94 17.77
CA LEU A 102 -10.40 2.34 18.50
C LEU A 102 -11.60 1.66 17.85
N GLY A 103 -12.26 0.75 18.57
CA GLY A 103 -13.44 0.05 18.06
C GLY A 103 -13.17 -0.79 16.79
N GLY A 104 -11.94 -1.31 16.63
CA GLY A 104 -11.53 -2.11 15.46
C GLY A 104 -11.20 -1.30 14.22
N ARG A 105 -11.09 0.03 14.34
CA ARG A 105 -10.60 0.92 13.29
C ARG A 105 -9.29 1.57 13.74
N ARG A 106 -8.35 1.71 12.79
CA ARG A 106 -7.08 2.38 13.00
C ARG A 106 -7.21 3.88 12.76
N TYR A 107 -6.78 4.65 13.74
CA TYR A 107 -6.74 6.10 13.69
C TYR A 107 -5.32 6.58 13.80
N LEU A 108 -4.91 7.46 12.88
CA LEU A 108 -3.72 8.27 13.09
C LEU A 108 -4.07 9.35 14.11
N VAL A 109 -3.29 9.43 15.19
CA VAL A 109 -3.54 10.32 16.32
C VAL A 109 -2.29 11.14 16.62
N ALA A 110 -2.51 12.44 16.86
CA ALA A 110 -1.57 13.30 17.54
C ALA A 110 -2.26 13.93 18.75
N ALA A 111 -1.67 13.76 19.93
CA ALA A 111 -2.23 14.26 21.17
C ALA A 111 -1.15 15.00 21.96
N ARG A 112 -1.55 16.04 22.69
CA ARG A 112 -0.66 16.88 23.48
C ARG A 112 -1.26 17.20 24.84
N PRO A 113 -0.41 17.46 25.85
CA PRO A 113 -0.90 17.78 27.18
C PRO A 113 -1.58 19.15 27.16
N LEU A 114 -2.73 19.25 27.80
CA LEU A 114 -3.45 20.50 27.99
C LEU A 114 -3.23 20.98 29.43
N TYR A 115 -2.66 22.17 29.60
CA TYR A 115 -2.37 22.74 30.92
C TYR A 115 -3.43 23.77 31.32
N ALA A 116 -3.57 24.03 32.62
CA ALA A 116 -4.49 25.07 33.10
C ALA A 116 -4.04 26.49 32.70
N THR A 117 -2.75 26.64 32.40
CA THR A 117 -2.07 27.88 32.05
C THR A 117 -1.06 27.62 30.93
N ASP A 118 -0.70 28.66 30.18
CA ASP A 118 0.25 28.59 29.06
C ASP A 118 1.64 28.04 29.45
N LYS A 119 1.97 28.02 30.75
CA LYS A 119 3.17 27.37 31.28
C LYS A 119 2.79 26.08 32.00
N PRO A 120 3.58 25.00 31.85
CA PRO A 120 3.47 23.82 32.69
C PRO A 120 3.60 24.26 34.15
N ASP A 121 2.55 24.03 34.94
CA ASP A 121 2.55 24.27 36.37
C ASP A 121 2.93 22.99 37.14
N ASP A 122 3.07 23.11 38.46
CA ASP A 122 3.38 21.97 39.33
C ASP A 122 2.23 20.94 39.40
N TYR A 123 1.01 21.32 39.00
CA TYR A 123 -0.18 20.48 39.05
C TYR A 123 -0.31 19.55 37.83
N GLY A 124 0.43 19.81 36.76
CA GLY A 124 0.48 18.97 35.57
C GLY A 124 -0.70 19.22 34.61
N PRO A 125 -0.81 18.43 33.54
CA PRO A 125 -1.86 18.64 32.55
C PRO A 125 -3.26 18.38 33.14
N VAL A 126 -4.19 19.31 32.91
CA VAL A 126 -5.61 19.13 33.27
C VAL A 126 -6.30 18.10 32.39
N GLY A 127 -5.72 17.83 31.23
CA GLY A 127 -6.18 16.84 30.28
C GLY A 127 -5.33 16.89 29.03
N MET A 128 -5.97 16.72 27.88
CA MET A 128 -5.26 16.72 26.60
C MET A 128 -6.18 17.11 25.46
N VAL A 129 -5.56 17.63 24.41
CA VAL A 129 -6.20 17.82 23.12
C VAL A 129 -5.63 16.83 22.12
N GLU A 130 -6.49 16.32 21.28
CA GLU A 130 -6.21 15.26 20.33
C GLU A 130 -6.73 15.65 18.96
N ALA A 131 -5.92 15.43 17.93
CA ALA A 131 -6.37 15.38 16.56
C ALA A 131 -6.27 13.95 16.05
N PHE A 132 -7.29 13.50 15.34
CA PHE A 132 -7.39 12.14 14.83
C PHE A 132 -7.85 12.11 13.37
N GLN A 133 -7.50 11.04 12.68
CA GLN A 133 -7.92 10.75 11.32
C GLN A 133 -8.14 9.24 11.20
N ASP A 134 -9.35 8.83 10.85
CA ASP A 134 -9.63 7.44 10.47
C ASP A 134 -8.81 7.11 9.21
N GLU A 135 -7.93 6.11 9.29
CA GLU A 135 -7.06 5.72 8.17
C GLU A 135 -7.88 5.22 6.97
N LYS A 136 -8.99 4.51 7.23
CA LYS A 136 -9.84 3.97 6.18
C LYS A 136 -10.63 5.08 5.52
N ALA A 137 -11.28 5.95 6.31
CA ALA A 137 -12.04 7.08 5.76
C ALA A 137 -11.14 8.04 4.97
N PHE A 138 -9.94 8.32 5.50
CA PHE A 138 -8.95 9.13 4.79
C PHE A 138 -8.54 8.51 3.45
N ARG A 139 -8.28 7.20 3.46
CA ARG A 139 -7.89 6.47 2.25
C ARG A 139 -9.02 6.46 1.23
N GLU A 140 -10.25 6.23 1.66
CA GLU A 140 -11.43 6.25 0.79
C GLU A 140 -11.69 7.64 0.21
N MET A 141 -11.55 8.70 1.01
CA MET A 141 -11.63 10.08 0.54
C MET A 141 -10.47 10.40 -0.41
N LEU A 142 -9.22 10.06 -0.10
CA LEU A 142 -8.11 10.21 -1.04
C LEU A 142 -8.38 9.49 -2.36
N MET A 143 -8.91 8.27 -2.32
CA MET A 143 -9.26 7.53 -3.54
C MET A 143 -10.42 8.18 -4.28
N THR A 144 -11.37 8.81 -3.59
CA THR A 144 -12.50 9.54 -4.19
C THR A 144 -12.05 10.88 -4.77
N SER A 145 -11.33 11.69 -4.01
CA SER A 145 -10.73 12.93 -4.49
C SER A 145 -9.67 12.69 -5.55
N LEU A 146 -8.92 11.59 -5.53
CA LEU A 146 -8.05 11.21 -6.66
C LEU A 146 -8.87 10.83 -7.90
N ARG A 147 -10.06 10.23 -7.76
CA ARG A 147 -10.99 10.01 -8.87
C ARG A 147 -11.61 11.32 -9.37
N GLU A 148 -11.77 12.32 -8.51
CA GLU A 148 -12.34 13.64 -8.84
C GLU A 148 -11.29 14.64 -9.36
N SER A 149 -10.05 14.60 -8.86
CA SER A 149 -8.93 15.49 -9.19
C SER A 149 -8.03 14.92 -10.28
N SER A 150 -8.00 13.60 -10.45
CA SER A 150 -7.35 12.93 -11.57
C SER A 150 -8.47 12.47 -12.49
N GLY A 151 -8.76 13.27 -13.51
CA GLY A 151 -9.79 12.97 -14.49
C GLY A 151 -9.72 11.52 -14.96
N GLY A 152 -10.89 10.88 -15.09
CA GLY A 152 -11.00 9.54 -15.68
C GLY A 152 -10.26 9.41 -17.02
N GLU A 153 -10.00 10.52 -17.71
CA GLU A 153 -9.19 10.60 -18.92
C GLU A 153 -7.69 10.33 -18.71
N ALA A 154 -7.05 10.82 -17.64
CA ALA A 154 -5.61 10.57 -17.41
C ALA A 154 -5.38 9.12 -16.96
N ARG A 155 -6.27 8.57 -16.13
CA ARG A 155 -6.26 7.15 -15.77
C ARG A 155 -6.62 6.27 -16.96
N SER A 156 -7.57 6.68 -17.81
CA SER A 156 -7.91 6.00 -19.07
C SER A 156 -6.74 6.04 -20.06
N GLN A 157 -6.03 7.17 -20.20
CA GLN A 157 -4.85 7.25 -21.05
C GLN A 157 -3.71 6.38 -20.53
N LEU A 158 -3.48 6.36 -19.21
CA LEU A 158 -2.51 5.45 -18.59
C LEU A 158 -2.92 3.98 -18.75
N GLN A 159 -4.22 3.67 -18.71
CA GLN A 159 -4.76 2.35 -19.01
C GLN A 159 -4.52 1.96 -20.47
N ILE A 160 -4.88 2.83 -21.41
CA ILE A 160 -4.63 2.63 -22.85
C ILE A 160 -3.13 2.47 -23.12
N GLN A 161 -2.28 3.22 -22.41
CA GLN A 161 -0.84 3.11 -22.52
C GLN A 161 -0.31 1.80 -21.91
N ALA A 162 -0.89 1.34 -20.80
CA ALA A 162 -0.58 0.04 -20.21
C ALA A 162 -1.02 -1.12 -21.11
N ASP A 163 -2.20 -1.06 -21.71
CA ASP A 163 -2.71 -2.07 -22.66
C ASP A 163 -1.81 -2.12 -23.92
N ARG A 164 -1.39 -0.95 -24.43
CA ARG A 164 -0.39 -0.88 -25.52
C ARG A 164 0.95 -1.46 -25.11
N MET A 165 1.39 -1.21 -23.88
CA MET A 165 2.64 -1.74 -23.34
C MET A 165 2.55 -3.26 -23.17
N GLU A 166 1.40 -3.81 -22.80
CA GLU A 166 1.15 -5.26 -22.79
C GLU A 166 1.20 -5.87 -24.20
N SER A 167 0.62 -5.21 -25.20
CA SER A 167 0.74 -5.65 -26.60
C SER A 167 2.21 -5.66 -27.08
N VAL A 168 2.99 -4.64 -26.71
CA VAL A 168 4.44 -4.57 -27.02
C VAL A 168 5.19 -5.68 -26.28
N MET A 169 4.87 -5.94 -25.01
CA MET A 169 5.46 -7.03 -24.23
C MET A 169 5.17 -8.40 -24.85
N HIS A 170 3.94 -8.65 -25.31
CA HIS A 170 3.58 -9.87 -26.04
C HIS A 170 4.37 -10.02 -27.35
N PHE A 171 4.54 -8.93 -28.10
CA PHE A 171 5.36 -8.94 -29.30
C PHE A 171 6.83 -9.26 -29.01
N ILE A 172 7.40 -8.68 -27.95
CA ILE A 172 8.79 -8.95 -27.54
C ILE A 172 8.94 -10.42 -27.09
N ASP A 173 7.99 -10.96 -26.33
CA ASP A 173 8.00 -12.38 -25.94
C ASP A 173 7.93 -13.32 -27.16
N ASP A 174 7.07 -12.99 -28.13
CA ASP A 174 6.99 -13.72 -29.40
C ASP A 174 8.30 -13.66 -30.19
N VAL A 175 8.95 -12.49 -30.24
CA VAL A 175 10.27 -12.32 -30.87
C VAL A 175 11.32 -13.13 -30.12
N ALA A 176 11.36 -13.07 -28.79
CA ALA A 176 12.28 -13.85 -27.97
C ALA A 176 12.10 -15.35 -28.20
N ARG A 177 10.86 -15.83 -28.30
CA ARG A 177 10.54 -17.23 -28.62
C ARG A 177 11.04 -17.63 -30.01
N ARG A 178 10.84 -16.77 -31.02
CA ARG A 178 11.36 -16.99 -32.39
C ARG A 178 12.87 -16.98 -32.42
N LEU A 179 13.53 -16.08 -31.69
CA LEU A 179 14.98 -16.04 -31.55
C LEU A 179 15.50 -17.31 -30.87
N GLN A 180 14.83 -17.81 -29.83
CA GLN A 180 15.16 -19.06 -29.16
C GLN A 180 15.09 -20.25 -30.13
N LEU A 181 14.03 -20.33 -30.94
CA LEU A 181 13.88 -21.36 -31.96
C LEU A 181 14.92 -21.24 -33.08
N LEU A 182 15.23 -20.01 -33.52
CA LEU A 182 16.26 -19.76 -34.53
C LEU A 182 17.64 -20.15 -34.01
N ALA A 183 17.96 -19.82 -32.76
CA ALA A 183 19.19 -20.18 -32.10
C ALA A 183 19.31 -21.70 -31.92
N LEU A 184 18.22 -22.37 -31.58
CA LEU A 184 18.16 -23.83 -31.48
C LEU A 184 18.42 -24.50 -32.84
N ASN A 185 17.70 -24.08 -33.87
CA ASN A 185 17.89 -24.58 -35.24
C ASN A 185 19.31 -24.30 -35.76
N GLY A 186 19.84 -23.12 -35.45
CA GLY A 186 21.20 -22.75 -35.80
C GLY A 186 22.24 -23.62 -35.11
N ASN A 187 22.05 -23.93 -33.82
CA ASN A 187 22.92 -24.86 -33.08
C ASN A 187 22.91 -26.27 -33.69
N ILE A 188 21.74 -26.76 -34.13
CA ILE A 188 21.63 -28.07 -34.80
C ILE A 188 22.44 -28.07 -36.11
N ILE A 189 22.29 -27.05 -36.95
CA ILE A 189 23.03 -26.93 -38.22
C ILE A 189 24.53 -26.76 -37.95
N ALA A 190 24.91 -25.98 -36.94
CA ALA A 190 26.29 -25.79 -36.56
C ALA A 190 26.95 -27.09 -36.07
N ALA A 191 26.19 -27.91 -35.34
CA ALA A 191 26.64 -29.24 -34.92
C ALA A 191 26.80 -30.18 -36.12
N GLN A 192 25.87 -30.15 -37.09
CA GLN A 192 25.98 -30.93 -38.34
C GLN A 192 27.20 -30.53 -39.19
N ALA A 193 27.58 -29.25 -39.18
CA ALA A 193 28.76 -28.75 -39.90
C ALA A 193 30.11 -29.06 -39.22
N GLY A 194 30.10 -29.68 -38.03
CA GLY A 194 31.30 -30.08 -37.30
C GLY A 194 32.24 -28.89 -37.04
N ASP A 195 33.50 -29.01 -37.46
CA ASP A 195 34.52 -27.99 -37.23
C ASP A 195 34.26 -26.66 -37.93
N HIS A 196 33.57 -26.67 -39.06
CA HIS A 196 33.20 -25.46 -39.79
C HIS A 196 32.07 -24.67 -39.11
N GLY A 197 31.30 -25.31 -38.23
CA GLY A 197 30.20 -24.68 -37.50
C GLY A 197 30.60 -23.98 -36.19
N ARG A 198 31.88 -24.06 -35.76
CA ARG A 198 32.32 -23.53 -34.46
C ARG A 198 32.01 -22.05 -34.26
N ALA A 199 32.25 -21.21 -35.28
CA ALA A 199 31.95 -19.77 -35.21
C ALA A 199 30.43 -19.51 -35.15
N PHE A 200 29.64 -20.30 -35.87
CA PHE A 200 28.18 -20.17 -35.89
C PHE A 200 27.55 -20.58 -34.55
N ARG A 201 28.11 -21.58 -33.84
CA ARG A 201 27.69 -21.94 -32.47
C ARG A 201 27.81 -20.79 -31.48
N VAL A 202 28.86 -19.96 -31.60
CA VAL A 202 29.04 -18.79 -30.72
C VAL A 202 27.91 -17.78 -30.95
N VAL A 203 27.56 -17.53 -32.22
CA VAL A 203 26.43 -16.66 -32.58
C VAL A 203 25.11 -17.22 -32.05
N CYS A 204 24.85 -18.52 -32.21
CA CYS A 204 23.63 -19.15 -31.68
C CYS A 204 23.54 -19.06 -30.15
N ARG A 205 24.66 -19.21 -29.43
CA ARG A 205 24.70 -19.04 -27.97
C ARG A 205 24.35 -17.61 -27.57
N GLU A 206 24.86 -16.61 -28.30
CA GLU A 206 24.55 -15.21 -28.05
C GLU A 206 23.06 -14.91 -28.30
N LEU A 207 22.48 -15.47 -29.36
CA LEU A 207 21.06 -15.35 -29.65
C LEU A 207 20.17 -15.96 -28.55
N SER A 208 20.55 -17.13 -27.99
CA SER A 208 19.84 -17.72 -26.85
C SER A 208 19.96 -16.86 -25.60
N SER A 209 21.14 -16.29 -25.33
CA SER A 209 21.33 -15.37 -24.20
C SER A 209 20.48 -14.11 -24.34
N LEU A 210 20.42 -13.52 -25.54
CA LEU A 210 19.58 -12.35 -25.82
C LEU A 210 18.08 -12.66 -25.69
N ALA A 211 17.64 -13.84 -26.14
CA ALA A 211 16.26 -14.28 -25.98
C ALA A 211 15.88 -14.42 -24.50
N GLU A 212 16.75 -14.99 -23.67
CA GLU A 212 16.49 -15.15 -22.23
C GLU A 212 16.47 -13.81 -21.48
N GLN A 213 17.45 -12.94 -21.76
CA GLN A 213 17.47 -11.58 -21.22
C GLN A 213 16.22 -10.77 -21.62
N SER A 214 15.72 -10.98 -22.84
CA SER A 214 14.50 -10.33 -23.31
C SER A 214 13.27 -10.78 -22.50
N LYS A 215 13.18 -12.07 -22.17
CA LYS A 215 12.08 -12.60 -21.33
C LYS A 215 12.14 -12.05 -19.91
N GLU A 216 13.33 -12.02 -19.30
CA GLU A 216 13.51 -11.50 -17.95
C GLU A 216 13.14 -10.01 -17.87
N ALA A 217 13.57 -9.21 -18.86
CA ALA A 217 13.21 -7.80 -18.96
C ALA A 217 11.70 -7.60 -19.12
N VAL A 218 11.03 -8.42 -19.95
CA VAL A 218 9.56 -8.37 -20.10
C VAL A 218 8.86 -8.72 -18.78
N ALA A 219 9.35 -9.71 -18.03
CA ALA A 219 8.77 -10.08 -16.73
C ALA A 219 8.89 -8.96 -15.69
N GLU A 220 10.04 -8.28 -15.61
CA GLU A 220 10.22 -7.13 -14.71
C GLU A 220 9.32 -5.95 -15.08
N VAL A 221 9.17 -5.65 -16.38
CA VAL A 221 8.26 -4.60 -16.84
C VAL A 221 6.79 -4.95 -16.54
N ARG A 222 6.40 -6.23 -16.62
CA ARG A 222 5.06 -6.70 -16.24
C ARG A 222 4.81 -6.50 -14.74
N LYS A 223 5.78 -6.81 -13.88
CA LYS A 223 5.70 -6.55 -12.42
C LYS A 223 5.54 -5.07 -12.12
N LEU A 224 6.32 -4.20 -12.77
CA LEU A 224 6.23 -2.75 -12.59
C LEU A 224 4.85 -2.21 -13.04
N THR A 225 4.34 -2.69 -14.18
CA THR A 225 3.00 -2.33 -14.67
C THR A 225 1.90 -2.76 -13.70
N HIS A 226 2.03 -3.95 -13.08
CA HIS A 226 1.06 -4.44 -12.09
C HIS A 226 1.13 -3.66 -10.77
N ALA A 227 2.33 -3.34 -10.29
CA ALA A 227 2.53 -2.52 -9.08
C ALA A 227 1.93 -1.11 -9.20
N MET A 228 1.80 -0.57 -10.43
CA MET A 228 1.14 0.71 -10.71
C MET A 228 -0.40 0.63 -10.65
N GLY A 229 -0.99 -0.55 -10.42
CA GLY A 229 -2.44 -0.71 -10.22
C GLY A 229 -3.27 -0.50 -11.49
N LEU A 230 -2.66 -0.70 -12.66
CA LEU A 230 -3.27 -0.53 -13.99
C LEU A 230 -3.92 -1.83 -14.50
N ASN A 231 -3.46 -3.03 -14.09
CA ASN A 231 -4.09 -4.30 -14.47
C ASN A 231 -4.66 -5.04 -13.25
N GLN A 232 -5.94 -4.83 -12.94
CA GLN A 232 -6.69 -5.60 -11.93
C GLN A 232 -7.67 -6.62 -12.53
N GLN A 233 -7.62 -6.86 -13.84
CA GLN A 233 -8.44 -7.90 -14.50
C GLN A 233 -7.51 -8.77 -15.35
N GLY A 234 -7.17 -9.96 -14.86
CA GLY A 234 -6.36 -10.92 -15.64
C GLY A 234 -5.68 -12.02 -14.83
N ASP A 235 -5.77 -11.99 -13.50
CA ASP A 235 -5.05 -12.94 -12.62
C ASP A 235 -5.81 -14.26 -12.39
N SER A 236 -6.35 -14.89 -13.44
CA SER A 236 -7.12 -16.13 -13.27
C SER A 236 -6.82 -17.28 -14.22
N ASP A 237 -5.81 -17.23 -15.09
CA ASP A 237 -5.66 -18.30 -16.11
C ASP A 237 -4.25 -18.86 -16.37
N LEU A 238 -3.21 -18.50 -15.63
CA LEU A 238 -1.85 -19.00 -15.93
C LEU A 238 -1.09 -19.53 -14.70
N GLU A 239 -1.79 -20.27 -13.84
CA GLU A 239 -1.18 -21.38 -13.11
C GLU A 239 -1.62 -22.69 -13.76
N LEU A 240 -0.64 -23.55 -14.09
CA LEU A 240 -0.74 -24.96 -14.49
C LEU A 240 -0.92 -25.26 -15.99
N SER A 241 0.20 -25.43 -16.71
CA SER A 241 0.44 -26.64 -17.52
C SER A 241 1.86 -26.62 -18.12
N PHE A 242 2.85 -27.05 -17.34
CA PHE A 242 3.95 -27.82 -17.90
C PHE A 242 4.27 -28.94 -16.91
N SER A 243 3.50 -30.02 -17.04
CA SER A 243 3.81 -31.31 -16.45
C SER A 243 5.11 -31.83 -17.08
N ASP A 244 6.05 -32.13 -16.19
CA ASP A 244 7.11 -33.13 -16.27
C ASP A 244 7.21 -33.92 -17.58
N GLU A 245 8.28 -33.68 -18.34
CA GLU A 245 8.82 -34.69 -19.25
C GLU A 245 10.34 -34.71 -19.09
N HIS A 246 10.78 -35.49 -18.10
CA HIS A 246 12.14 -36.02 -18.02
C HIS A 246 12.44 -36.83 -19.29
N VAL A 247 13.19 -36.26 -20.23
CA VAL A 247 13.93 -37.03 -21.23
C VAL A 247 15.38 -37.13 -20.76
N SER A 248 15.69 -38.22 -20.06
CA SER A 248 17.08 -38.63 -19.85
C SER A 248 17.62 -39.19 -21.17
N GLY A 249 18.80 -38.71 -21.53
CA GLY A 249 19.53 -39.08 -22.74
C GLY A 249 19.86 -40.58 -22.82
N GLY A 250 20.19 -41.00 -24.04
CA GLY A 250 20.32 -42.38 -24.44
C GLY A 250 21.59 -43.07 -23.95
N ASP A 251 21.64 -44.37 -24.24
CA ASP A 251 22.91 -45.06 -24.41
C ASP A 251 22.82 -46.08 -25.54
N ASP A 252 23.92 -46.14 -26.27
CA ASP A 252 24.14 -46.76 -27.57
C ASP A 252 24.62 -48.21 -27.40
N ALA A 253 24.02 -49.19 -28.09
CA ALA A 253 24.59 -50.52 -28.27
C ALA A 253 23.94 -51.33 -29.42
N ALA A 254 24.57 -51.25 -30.60
CA ALA A 254 24.80 -52.24 -31.66
C ALA A 254 23.77 -53.36 -32.04
N PRO A 255 23.69 -53.73 -33.34
CA PRO A 255 22.61 -54.57 -33.86
C PRO A 255 22.90 -56.09 -33.78
N LYS A 256 21.87 -56.89 -33.53
CA LYS A 256 21.82 -58.32 -33.91
C LYS A 256 20.68 -58.56 -34.89
N ARG A 257 21.02 -59.10 -36.07
CA ARG A 257 20.08 -59.68 -37.05
C ARG A 257 19.66 -61.12 -36.64
N PRO A 258 18.89 -61.89 -37.43
CA PRO A 258 17.45 -62.09 -37.22
C PRO A 258 17.07 -63.58 -37.05
N ALA A 259 15.86 -63.86 -36.59
CA ALA A 259 15.22 -65.19 -36.71
C ALA A 259 13.70 -64.94 -36.80
N THR A 260 13.09 -65.00 -37.99
CA THR A 260 12.44 -66.17 -38.62
C THR A 260 11.24 -66.73 -37.86
N GLY A 261 10.09 -66.75 -38.57
CA GLY A 261 8.90 -67.54 -38.29
C GLY A 261 7.86 -66.80 -37.44
N ASP A 262 6.55 -66.94 -37.64
CA ASP A 262 5.73 -67.67 -38.61
C ASP A 262 4.27 -67.24 -38.33
N ALA A 263 3.45 -67.34 -39.37
CA ALA A 263 2.00 -67.59 -39.40
C ALA A 263 0.99 -66.92 -38.44
N GLY A 264 -0.14 -66.54 -39.06
CA GLY A 264 -1.48 -66.67 -38.48
C GLY A 264 -2.15 -65.33 -38.22
N SER A 265 -2.83 -64.70 -39.17
CA SER A 265 -4.19 -65.04 -39.61
C SER A 265 -5.15 -65.30 -38.44
N SER A 266 -6.02 -64.33 -38.13
CA SER A 266 -7.47 -64.46 -38.41
C SER A 266 -8.28 -63.32 -37.80
N LYS A 267 -9.10 -62.74 -38.70
CA LYS A 267 -10.40 -62.08 -38.51
C LYS A 267 -10.48 -60.77 -37.75
#